data_AF-A0A504XLV1-F1
#
_entry.id   AF-A0A504XLV1-F1
#
_cell.length_a   1.000
_cell.length_b   1.000
_cell.length_c   1.000
_cell.angle_alpha   90.00
_cell.angle_beta   90.00
_cell.angle_gamma   90.00
#
_symmetry.space_group_name_H-M   'P 1'
#
loop_
_entity.id
_entity.type
_entity.pdbx_description
1 polymer ?
#
loop_
_entity_poly.entity_id
_entity_poly.type
_entity_poly.pdbx_seq_one_letter_code
_entity_poly.pdbx_strand_id
1 'polypeptide(L)'
;MSSSPSSPVHSSPASTGFAAPYLPSFTRRYFRLSQSAFVISDYLVRKFRLTESVLLTSLCYWHEFVAAHGLRKANEIVLATTCVFLAAKVEHAHIRLARLVEAAFDLDVNTTAPAELEQWCRAVLDVELVLCDTIGFDFVRIFPLADTLRSVQTLAEAGQLQDAARQEIGTAVRRVFLFSFVTPLCIKVSMQRLCTSILYMIVTAARRELVTAFQSIWSAPEAEFPDEAELEGITAVLMDVFAYLHKKFGVPALDDVNEARYKRCRSQHGNDAGVASSVFSSASADFTPLMKMSEQ
;
A
#
# COMPACT_ATOMS: atom_id res chain seq x y z
N MET A 1 23.21 54.64 18.20
CA MET A 1 24.19 53.61 17.82
C MET A 1 23.48 52.28 17.81
N SER A 2 23.52 51.66 16.65
CA SER A 2 22.71 50.54 16.20
C SER A 2 23.35 49.21 16.58
N SER A 3 22.57 48.24 17.01
CA SER A 3 22.95 46.82 16.90
C SER A 3 21.71 45.96 16.70
N SER A 4 21.78 45.18 15.63
CA SER A 4 20.71 44.53 14.89
C SER A 4 20.13 43.29 15.60
N PRO A 5 18.89 42.90 15.26
CA PRO A 5 18.29 41.64 15.71
C PRO A 5 18.86 40.44 14.94
N SER A 6 19.01 39.32 15.65
CA SER A 6 19.48 38.03 15.18
C SER A 6 18.62 37.44 14.06
N SER A 7 19.27 37.11 12.94
CA SER A 7 18.71 36.40 11.78
C SER A 7 18.26 34.97 12.13
N PRO A 8 17.13 34.47 11.59
CA PRO A 8 16.82 33.04 11.60
C PRO A 8 17.60 32.32 10.49
N VAL A 9 18.20 31.20 10.88
CA VAL A 9 19.05 30.33 10.06
C VAL A 9 18.20 29.53 9.08
N HIS A 10 18.45 29.79 7.79
CA HIS A 10 18.35 28.92 6.61
C HIS A 10 17.13 27.98 6.46
N SER A 11 16.20 28.46 5.65
CA SER A 11 15.28 27.68 4.81
C SER A 11 16.02 26.76 3.83
N SER A 12 15.75 25.45 3.88
CA SER A 12 16.10 24.51 2.80
C SER A 12 15.14 24.68 1.61
N PRO A 13 15.63 24.79 0.36
CA PRO A 13 14.80 24.82 -0.83
C PRO A 13 14.63 23.43 -1.45
N ALA A 14 13.60 23.30 -2.29
CA ALA A 14 13.22 22.15 -3.13
C ALA A 14 12.29 21.10 -2.52
N SER A 15 11.18 21.54 -1.95
CA SER A 15 9.91 20.82 -2.13
C SER A 15 9.48 21.00 -3.59
N THR A 16 9.55 19.94 -4.40
CA THR A 16 8.89 19.94 -5.71
C THR A 16 7.39 20.02 -5.49
N GLY A 17 6.87 21.25 -5.57
CA GLY A 17 5.45 21.56 -5.44
C GLY A 17 4.68 21.01 -6.62
N PHE A 18 3.91 19.95 -6.35
CA PHE A 18 2.57 19.69 -6.86
C PHE A 18 1.89 18.78 -5.82
N ALA A 19 1.81 19.27 -4.58
CA ALA A 19 0.99 18.64 -3.55
C ALA A 19 -0.34 19.39 -3.56
N ALA A 20 -1.34 18.81 -4.21
CA ALA A 20 -2.69 19.20 -3.90
C ALA A 20 -2.88 19.05 -2.37
N PRO A 21 -3.41 20.06 -1.67
CA PRO A 21 -3.27 20.23 -0.21
C PRO A 21 -3.83 19.08 0.65
N TYR A 22 -4.48 18.08 0.06
CA TYR A 22 -5.15 16.97 0.73
C TYR A 22 -4.35 15.64 0.73
N LEU A 23 -3.28 15.47 -0.07
CA LEU A 23 -2.44 14.27 -0.03
C LEU A 23 -0.99 14.60 0.40
N PRO A 24 -0.53 14.10 1.57
CA PRO A 24 0.81 14.39 2.07
C PRO A 24 1.88 13.94 1.08
N SER A 25 2.94 14.75 0.92
CA SER A 25 4.20 14.27 0.35
C SER A 25 4.75 13.17 1.27
N PHE A 26 4.72 11.92 0.82
CA PHE A 26 5.18 10.79 1.64
C PHE A 26 6.70 10.72 1.65
N THR A 27 7.27 10.69 2.85
CA THR A 27 8.72 10.50 2.98
C THR A 27 9.10 9.10 2.48
N ARG A 28 10.28 8.97 1.87
CA ARG A 28 10.84 7.65 1.49
C ARG A 28 10.86 6.65 2.65
N ARG A 29 11.02 7.16 3.88
CA ARG A 29 10.96 6.37 5.11
C ARG A 29 9.58 5.76 5.33
N TYR A 30 8.51 6.49 5.04
CA TYR A 30 7.14 5.98 5.11
C TYR A 30 6.95 4.82 4.14
N PHE A 31 7.30 5.01 2.86
CA PHE A 31 7.17 3.97 1.84
C PHE A 31 7.93 2.70 2.21
N ARG A 32 9.15 2.82 2.72
CA ARG A 32 9.92 1.66 3.17
C ARG A 32 9.20 0.89 4.28
N LEU A 33 8.71 1.58 5.30
CA LEU A 33 8.05 0.93 6.45
C LEU A 33 6.69 0.34 6.06
N SER A 34 5.92 1.03 5.20
CA SER A 34 4.66 0.52 4.69
C SER A 34 4.88 -0.69 3.76
N GLN A 35 5.93 -0.67 2.93
CA GLN A 35 6.34 -1.83 2.13
C GLN A 35 6.75 -3.00 3.02
N SER A 36 7.52 -2.78 4.09
CA SER A 36 7.85 -3.82 5.06
C SER A 36 6.58 -4.42 5.69
N ALA A 37 5.65 -3.57 6.12
CA ALA A 37 4.38 -4.01 6.69
C ALA A 37 3.55 -4.83 5.69
N PHE A 38 3.49 -4.40 4.42
CA PHE A 38 2.86 -5.14 3.33
C PHE A 38 3.48 -6.54 3.17
N VAL A 39 4.81 -6.62 3.08
CA VAL A 39 5.52 -7.89 2.86
C VAL A 39 5.32 -8.85 4.04
N ILE A 40 5.43 -8.37 5.28
CA ILE A 40 5.22 -9.18 6.49
C ILE A 40 3.76 -9.67 6.53
N SER A 41 2.80 -8.77 6.32
CA SER A 41 1.38 -9.12 6.39
C SER A 41 0.98 -10.12 5.31
N ASP A 42 1.44 -9.91 4.07
CA ASP A 42 1.20 -10.80 2.93
C ASP A 42 1.86 -12.17 3.13
N TYR A 43 3.07 -12.21 3.71
CA TYR A 43 3.71 -13.47 4.11
C TYR A 43 2.86 -14.25 5.12
N LEU A 44 2.40 -13.59 6.20
CA LEU A 44 1.60 -14.22 7.25
C LEU A 44 0.24 -14.71 6.70
N VAL A 45 -0.45 -13.87 5.93
CA VAL A 45 -1.73 -14.20 5.28
C VAL A 45 -1.58 -15.44 4.40
N ARG A 46 -0.52 -15.50 3.57
CA ARG A 46 -0.26 -16.66 2.72
C ARG A 46 0.13 -17.90 3.52
N LYS A 47 0.99 -17.77 4.54
CA LYS A 47 1.44 -18.88 5.40
C LYS A 47 0.27 -19.53 6.15
N PHE A 48 -0.71 -18.74 6.58
CA PHE A 48 -1.90 -19.23 7.30
C PHE A 48 -3.12 -19.42 6.40
N ARG A 49 -3.00 -19.27 5.08
CA ARG A 49 -4.09 -19.42 4.09
C ARG A 49 -5.31 -18.57 4.41
N LEU A 50 -5.07 -17.33 4.84
CA LEU A 50 -6.12 -16.36 5.15
C LEU A 50 -6.63 -15.72 3.86
N THR A 51 -7.82 -15.11 3.95
CA THR A 51 -8.42 -14.38 2.83
C THR A 51 -7.65 -13.09 2.53
N GLU A 52 -7.79 -12.59 1.31
CA GLU A 52 -7.25 -11.28 0.91
C GLU A 52 -7.82 -10.15 1.78
N SER A 53 -9.07 -10.26 2.28
CA SER A 53 -9.66 -9.28 3.19
C SER A 53 -8.85 -9.09 4.46
N VAL A 54 -8.28 -10.17 5.04
CA VAL A 54 -7.38 -10.06 6.21
C VAL A 54 -6.16 -9.20 5.90
N LEU A 55 -5.56 -9.36 4.72
CA LEU A 55 -4.42 -8.54 4.31
C LEU A 55 -4.81 -7.07 4.23
N LEU A 56 -5.89 -6.76 3.52
CA LEU A 56 -6.33 -5.38 3.31
C LEU A 56 -6.75 -4.71 4.63
N THR A 57 -7.50 -5.41 5.47
CA THR A 57 -7.93 -4.94 6.80
C THR A 57 -6.72 -4.68 7.69
N SER A 58 -5.72 -5.58 7.69
CA SER A 58 -4.49 -5.39 8.47
C SER A 58 -3.70 -4.15 8.03
N LEU A 59 -3.70 -3.83 6.73
CA LEU A 59 -2.98 -2.67 6.21
C LEU A 59 -3.71 -1.36 6.54
N CYS A 60 -5.05 -1.34 6.53
CA CYS A 60 -5.82 -0.19 7.06
C CYS A 60 -5.43 0.10 8.51
N TYR A 61 -5.45 -0.92 9.37
CA TYR A 61 -5.06 -0.79 10.78
C TYR A 61 -3.63 -0.26 10.95
N TRP A 62 -2.69 -0.74 10.13
CA TRP A 62 -1.31 -0.28 10.17
C TRP A 62 -1.21 1.21 9.85
N HIS A 63 -1.90 1.68 8.79
CA HIS A 63 -1.90 3.10 8.41
C HIS A 63 -2.57 3.98 9.46
N GLU A 64 -3.69 3.54 10.04
CA GLU A 64 -4.40 4.24 11.13
C GLU A 64 -3.50 4.38 12.37
N PHE A 65 -2.82 3.30 12.77
CA PHE A 65 -1.87 3.33 13.88
C PHE A 65 -0.73 4.32 13.62
N VAL A 66 -0.10 4.24 12.45
CA VAL A 66 1.02 5.12 12.08
C VAL A 66 0.57 6.57 12.00
N ALA A 67 -0.65 6.85 11.54
CA ALA A 67 -1.20 8.20 11.50
C ALA A 67 -1.39 8.80 12.89
N ALA A 68 -1.85 8.00 13.87
CA ALA A 68 -2.08 8.46 15.24
C ALA A 68 -0.81 8.53 16.10
N HIS A 69 0.20 7.72 15.79
CA HIS A 69 1.33 7.47 16.71
C HIS A 69 2.71 7.73 16.10
N GLY A 70 2.80 7.85 14.78
CA GLY A 70 4.04 8.02 14.05
C GLY A 70 4.86 6.74 13.90
N LEU A 71 5.83 6.79 12.98
CA LEU A 71 6.61 5.64 12.49
C LEU A 71 7.62 5.02 13.49
N ARG A 72 7.75 5.53 14.72
CA ARG A 72 8.78 5.07 15.71
C ARG A 72 8.20 4.42 16.96
N LYS A 73 6.88 4.43 17.12
CA LYS A 73 6.25 4.09 18.41
C LYS A 73 6.13 2.58 18.66
N ALA A 74 6.22 1.75 17.61
CA ALA A 74 6.21 0.29 17.72
C ALA A 74 7.27 -0.36 16.84
N ASN A 75 7.74 -1.55 17.24
CA ASN A 75 8.55 -2.40 16.37
C ASN A 75 7.73 -2.80 15.13
N GLU A 76 8.34 -2.74 13.95
CA GLU A 76 7.63 -2.93 12.67
C GLU A 76 7.03 -4.34 12.51
N ILE A 77 7.74 -5.37 12.97
CA ILE A 77 7.28 -6.76 12.92
C ILE A 77 6.16 -6.95 13.92
N VAL A 78 6.31 -6.45 15.16
CA VAL A 78 5.25 -6.50 16.17
C VAL A 78 3.98 -5.84 15.66
N LEU A 79 4.07 -4.61 15.12
CA LEU A 79 2.91 -3.87 14.64
C LEU A 79 2.22 -4.59 13.48
N ALA A 80 2.96 -5.00 12.44
CA ALA A 80 2.37 -5.73 11.31
C ALA A 80 1.71 -7.04 11.75
N THR A 81 2.38 -7.81 12.63
CA THR A 81 1.84 -9.05 13.19
C THR A 81 0.57 -8.81 14.00
N THR A 82 0.54 -7.74 14.79
CA THR A 82 -0.63 -7.32 15.57
C THR A 82 -1.80 -6.98 14.67
N CYS A 83 -1.57 -6.21 13.61
CA CYS A 83 -2.61 -5.85 12.65
C CYS A 83 -3.18 -7.09 11.95
N VAL A 84 -2.35 -8.07 11.56
CA VAL A 84 -2.81 -9.35 10.99
C VAL A 84 -3.59 -10.17 12.02
N PHE A 85 -3.12 -10.24 13.26
CA PHE A 85 -3.79 -10.97 14.33
C PHE A 85 -5.21 -10.44 14.58
N LEU A 86 -5.33 -9.12 14.71
CA LEU A 86 -6.62 -8.45 14.92
C LEU A 86 -7.52 -8.60 13.70
N ALA A 87 -7.00 -8.37 12.49
CA ALA A 87 -7.76 -8.53 11.24
C ALA A 87 -8.27 -9.96 11.06
N ALA A 88 -7.46 -10.97 11.37
CA ALA A 88 -7.88 -12.37 11.30
C ALA A 88 -9.08 -12.64 12.22
N LYS A 89 -9.07 -12.14 13.47
CA LYS A 89 -10.20 -12.29 14.40
C LYS A 89 -11.49 -11.66 13.86
N VAL A 90 -11.37 -10.48 13.25
CA VAL A 90 -12.51 -9.70 12.71
C VAL A 90 -13.08 -10.37 11.46
N GLU A 91 -12.23 -10.88 10.58
CA GLU A 91 -12.59 -11.58 9.34
C GLU A 91 -12.96 -13.07 9.58
N HIS A 92 -13.31 -13.41 10.83
CA HIS A 92 -13.73 -14.76 11.25
C HIS A 92 -12.71 -15.88 11.00
N ALA A 93 -11.41 -15.55 10.97
CA ALA A 93 -10.32 -16.51 10.91
C ALA A 93 -9.72 -16.75 12.31
N HIS A 94 -9.67 -18.01 12.73
CA HIS A 94 -9.10 -18.39 14.03
C HIS A 94 -7.62 -18.78 13.91
N ILE A 95 -6.73 -17.93 14.40
CA ILE A 95 -5.28 -18.19 14.45
C ILE A 95 -4.80 -18.12 15.90
N ARG A 96 -3.96 -19.08 16.30
CA ARG A 96 -3.29 -19.03 17.60
C ARG A 96 -2.17 -18.01 17.55
N LEU A 97 -2.16 -17.06 18.50
CA LEU A 97 -1.14 -16.01 18.60
C LEU A 97 0.28 -16.57 18.57
N ALA A 98 0.57 -17.61 19.37
CA ALA A 98 1.89 -18.24 19.42
C ALA A 98 2.39 -18.68 18.03
N ARG A 99 1.53 -19.31 17.21
CA ARG A 99 1.89 -19.73 15.86
C ARG A 99 2.17 -18.54 14.94
N LEU A 100 1.37 -17.48 15.08
CA LEU A 100 1.55 -16.26 14.29
C LEU A 100 2.87 -15.58 14.64
N VAL A 101 3.22 -15.51 15.92
CA VAL A 101 4.48 -14.96 16.43
C VAL A 101 5.68 -15.80 15.98
N GLU A 102 5.62 -17.12 16.14
CA GLU A 102 6.65 -18.04 15.63
C GLU A 102 6.91 -17.79 14.14
N ALA A 103 5.84 -17.62 13.37
CA ALA A 103 5.94 -17.35 11.95
C ALA A 103 6.52 -15.96 11.62
N ALA A 104 6.12 -14.92 12.35
CA ALA A 104 6.52 -13.54 12.07
C ALA A 104 7.98 -13.26 12.43
N PHE A 105 8.47 -13.90 13.50
CA PHE A 105 9.82 -13.72 14.01
C PHE A 105 10.78 -14.84 13.61
N ASP A 106 10.31 -15.78 12.79
CA ASP A 106 11.07 -16.97 12.35
C ASP A 106 11.67 -17.77 13.52
N LEU A 107 10.86 -17.95 14.57
CA LEU A 107 11.27 -18.66 15.78
C LEU A 107 11.13 -20.17 15.55
N ASP A 108 12.20 -20.92 15.83
CA ASP A 108 12.19 -22.37 15.78
C ASP A 108 11.67 -22.94 17.10
N VAL A 109 10.59 -23.71 17.02
CA VAL A 109 9.89 -24.33 18.15
C VAL A 109 10.82 -25.24 18.99
N ASN A 110 11.86 -25.79 18.37
CA ASN A 110 12.77 -26.72 19.05
C ASN A 110 13.92 -26.02 19.79
N THR A 111 14.24 -24.77 19.42
CA THR A 111 15.42 -24.05 19.92
C THR A 111 15.07 -22.78 20.67
N THR A 112 13.89 -22.20 20.40
CA THR A 112 13.42 -20.98 21.05
C THR A 112 12.96 -21.28 22.47
N ALA A 113 13.47 -20.52 23.44
CA ALA A 113 13.03 -20.65 24.82
C ALA A 113 11.55 -20.24 24.97
N PRO A 114 10.72 -20.98 25.73
CA PRO A 114 9.31 -20.62 25.92
C PRO A 114 9.09 -19.18 26.44
N ALA A 115 10.02 -18.69 27.27
CA ALA A 115 9.98 -17.32 27.79
C ALA A 115 10.16 -16.25 26.70
N GLU A 116 10.95 -16.53 25.66
CA GLU A 116 11.15 -15.61 24.54
C GLU A 116 9.89 -15.53 23.67
N LEU A 117 9.28 -16.67 23.35
CA LEU A 117 8.00 -16.72 22.64
C LEU A 117 6.90 -15.97 23.42
N GLU A 118 6.84 -16.17 24.73
CA GLU A 118 5.88 -15.49 25.60
C GLU A 118 6.09 -13.97 25.61
N GLN A 119 7.35 -13.51 25.63
CA GLN A 119 7.68 -12.09 25.56
C GLN A 119 7.15 -11.45 24.26
N TRP A 120 7.34 -12.10 23.11
CA TRP A 120 6.81 -11.60 21.84
C TRP A 120 5.29 -11.65 21.76
N CYS A 121 4.67 -12.69 22.31
CA CYS A 121 3.21 -12.76 22.44
C CYS A 121 2.66 -11.59 23.27
N ARG A 122 3.29 -11.29 24.41
CA ARG A 122 2.91 -10.13 25.24
C ARG A 122 3.06 -8.81 24.48
N ALA A 123 4.17 -8.62 23.76
CA ALA A 123 4.38 -7.42 22.95
C ALA A 123 3.28 -7.22 21.88
N VAL A 124 2.84 -8.31 21.22
CA VAL A 124 1.71 -8.24 20.27
C VAL A 124 0.40 -7.89 20.97
N LEU A 125 0.10 -8.47 22.14
CA LEU A 125 -1.11 -8.16 22.89
C LEU A 125 -1.13 -6.73 23.43
N ASP A 126 0.02 -6.21 23.87
CA ASP A 126 0.15 -4.82 24.33
C ASP A 126 -0.13 -3.84 23.18
N VAL A 127 0.43 -4.11 21.99
CA VAL A 127 0.16 -3.29 20.80
C VAL A 127 -1.28 -3.47 20.32
N GLU A 128 -1.88 -4.66 20.47
CA GLU A 128 -3.27 -4.90 20.10
C GLU A 128 -4.23 -4.01 20.91
N LEU A 129 -3.99 -3.87 22.20
CA LEU A 129 -4.81 -3.01 23.06
C LEU A 129 -4.75 -1.55 22.60
N VAL A 130 -3.54 -1.06 22.32
CA VAL A 130 -3.34 0.31 21.79
C VAL A 130 -3.98 0.46 20.41
N LEU A 131 -3.89 -0.55 19.56
CA LEU A 131 -4.49 -0.54 18.23
C LEU A 131 -6.02 -0.46 18.32
N CYS A 132 -6.66 -1.27 19.19
CA CYS A 132 -8.10 -1.24 19.40
C CYS A 132 -8.59 0.15 19.82
N ASP A 133 -7.86 0.79 20.75
CA ASP A 133 -8.14 2.17 21.17
C ASP A 133 -7.93 3.17 20.02
N THR A 134 -6.84 3.02 19.26
CA THR A 134 -6.51 3.89 18.12
C THR A 134 -7.59 3.90 17.05
N ILE A 135 -8.14 2.74 16.72
CA ILE A 135 -9.20 2.60 15.72
C ILE A 135 -10.60 2.80 16.32
N GLY A 136 -10.70 3.19 17.60
CA GLY A 136 -11.97 3.44 18.28
C GLY A 136 -12.91 2.24 18.32
N PHE A 137 -12.36 1.02 18.34
CA PHE A 137 -13.12 -0.23 18.19
C PHE A 137 -13.94 -0.34 16.89
N ASP A 138 -13.67 0.51 15.89
CA ASP A 138 -14.21 0.36 14.54
C ASP A 138 -13.33 -0.65 13.79
N PHE A 139 -13.75 -1.91 13.82
CA PHE A 139 -13.03 -3.03 13.19
C PHE A 139 -13.45 -3.29 11.74
N VAL A 140 -14.62 -2.82 11.31
CA VAL A 140 -15.18 -3.27 10.04
C VAL A 140 -14.53 -2.48 8.90
N ARG A 141 -13.97 -3.18 7.91
CA ARG A 141 -13.44 -2.57 6.69
C ARG A 141 -14.15 -3.22 5.49
N ILE A 142 -14.69 -2.38 4.61
CA ILE A 142 -15.45 -2.82 3.43
C ILE A 142 -14.64 -2.47 2.18
N PHE A 143 -14.42 -3.47 1.33
CA PHE A 143 -13.63 -3.32 0.10
C PHE A 143 -14.52 -3.49 -1.14
N PRO A 144 -14.80 -2.41 -1.89
CA PRO A 144 -15.74 -2.44 -3.00
C PRO A 144 -15.18 -3.02 -4.30
N LEU A 145 -13.97 -3.61 -4.25
CA LEU A 145 -13.30 -4.17 -5.42
C LEU A 145 -14.17 -5.23 -6.11
N ALA A 146 -14.79 -6.12 -5.34
CA ALA A 146 -15.63 -7.18 -5.90
C ALA A 146 -16.85 -6.63 -6.65
N ASP A 147 -17.53 -5.64 -6.07
CA ASP A 147 -18.70 -5.01 -6.69
C ASP A 147 -18.30 -4.17 -7.90
N THR A 148 -17.16 -3.47 -7.83
CA THR A 148 -16.60 -2.73 -8.97
C THR A 148 -16.30 -3.66 -10.14
N LEU A 149 -15.65 -4.79 -9.90
CA LEU A 149 -15.36 -5.79 -10.93
C LEU A 149 -16.63 -6.46 -11.46
N ARG A 150 -17.68 -6.61 -10.64
CA ARG A 150 -18.99 -7.06 -11.09
C ARG A 150 -19.63 -6.07 -12.05
N SER A 151 -19.53 -4.76 -11.79
CA SER A 151 -20.02 -3.75 -12.73
C SER A 151 -19.29 -3.80 -14.07
N VAL A 152 -17.97 -4.04 -14.08
CA VAL A 152 -17.21 -4.28 -15.32
C VAL A 152 -17.67 -5.54 -16.04
N GLN A 153 -17.97 -6.60 -15.30
CA GLN A 153 -18.52 -7.85 -15.84
C GLN A 153 -19.89 -7.62 -16.52
N THR A 154 -20.78 -6.85 -15.90
CA THR A 154 -22.10 -6.53 -16.47
C THR A 154 -21.99 -5.77 -17.81
N LEU A 155 -21.00 -4.88 -17.98
CA LEU A 155 -20.75 -4.22 -19.26
C LEU A 155 -20.36 -5.21 -20.37
N ALA A 156 -19.58 -6.24 -20.02
CA ALA A 156 -19.21 -7.28 -20.98
C ALA A 156 -20.41 -8.16 -21.36
N GLU A 157 -21.24 -8.52 -20.38
CA GLU A 157 -22.49 -9.27 -20.62
C GLU A 157 -23.49 -8.49 -21.48
N ALA A 158 -23.50 -7.16 -21.36
CA ALA A 158 -24.28 -6.27 -22.22
C ALA A 158 -23.69 -6.10 -23.64
N GLY A 159 -22.57 -6.75 -23.96
CA GLY A 159 -21.88 -6.64 -25.25
C GLY A 159 -21.17 -5.30 -25.46
N GLN A 160 -21.03 -4.48 -24.42
CA GLN A 160 -20.37 -3.17 -24.48
C GLN A 160 -18.86 -3.26 -24.25
N LEU A 161 -18.37 -4.41 -23.78
CA LEU A 161 -16.97 -4.66 -23.49
C LEU A 161 -16.57 -6.06 -23.97
N GLN A 162 -15.46 -6.15 -24.72
CA GLN A 162 -14.91 -7.45 -25.12
C GLN A 162 -14.30 -8.19 -23.93
N ASP A 163 -14.38 -9.52 -23.93
CA ASP A 163 -13.86 -10.35 -22.84
C ASP A 163 -12.37 -10.17 -22.56
N ALA A 164 -11.55 -10.01 -23.61
CA ALA A 164 -10.12 -9.74 -23.45
C ALA A 164 -9.87 -8.41 -22.72
N ALA A 165 -10.57 -7.35 -23.13
CA ALA A 165 -10.48 -6.05 -22.49
C ALA A 165 -10.98 -6.08 -21.03
N ARG A 166 -12.06 -6.82 -20.75
CA ARG A 166 -12.55 -7.06 -19.39
C ARG A 166 -11.48 -7.70 -18.51
N GLN A 167 -10.82 -8.76 -18.97
CA GLN A 167 -9.79 -9.45 -18.21
C GLN A 167 -8.56 -8.57 -17.98
N GLU A 168 -8.12 -7.82 -18.99
CA GLU A 168 -7.02 -6.85 -18.90
C GLU A 168 -7.32 -5.78 -17.84
N ILE A 169 -8.48 -5.12 -17.94
CA ILE A 169 -8.93 -4.08 -17.00
C ILE A 169 -9.06 -4.66 -15.59
N GLY A 170 -9.74 -5.79 -15.42
CA GLY A 170 -9.95 -6.40 -14.11
C GLY A 170 -8.65 -6.78 -13.41
N THR A 171 -7.68 -7.32 -14.16
CA THR A 171 -6.35 -7.67 -13.62
C THR A 171 -5.58 -6.44 -13.20
N ALA A 172 -5.59 -5.38 -14.03
CA ALA A 172 -4.91 -4.13 -13.70
C ALA A 172 -5.55 -3.44 -12.49
N VAL A 173 -6.88 -3.36 -12.42
CA VAL A 173 -7.62 -2.77 -11.28
C VAL A 173 -7.31 -3.51 -9.98
N ARG A 174 -7.41 -4.84 -9.95
CA ARG A 174 -7.08 -5.63 -8.75
C ARG A 174 -5.65 -5.39 -8.28
N ARG A 175 -4.70 -5.34 -9.22
CA ARG A 175 -3.28 -5.10 -8.92
C ARG A 175 -3.05 -3.71 -8.32
N VAL A 176 -3.58 -2.67 -8.96
CA VAL A 176 -3.44 -1.29 -8.48
C VAL A 176 -4.14 -1.11 -7.13
N PHE A 177 -5.32 -1.70 -6.96
CA PHE A 177 -6.04 -1.69 -5.70
C PHE A 177 -5.19 -2.30 -4.58
N LEU A 178 -4.60 -3.47 -4.79
CA LEU A 178 -3.72 -4.10 -3.79
C LEU A 178 -2.51 -3.22 -3.43
N PHE A 179 -1.79 -2.70 -4.43
CA PHE A 179 -0.60 -1.87 -4.18
C PHE A 179 -0.93 -0.47 -3.64
N SER A 180 -2.18 -0.02 -3.76
CA SER A 180 -2.64 1.22 -3.12
C SER A 180 -2.49 1.18 -1.60
N PHE A 181 -2.53 -0.02 -0.98
CA PHE A 181 -2.35 -0.20 0.46
C PHE A 181 -0.88 -0.11 0.93
N VAL A 182 0.07 0.13 0.02
CA VAL A 182 1.44 0.59 0.40
C VAL A 182 1.46 2.11 0.62
N THR A 183 0.33 2.77 0.39
CA THR A 183 0.10 4.20 0.60
C THR A 183 -1.01 4.38 1.64
N PRO A 184 -1.09 5.54 2.32
CA PRO A 184 -2.20 5.80 3.24
C PRO A 184 -3.48 6.26 2.54
N LEU A 185 -3.64 6.04 1.22
CA LEU A 185 -4.88 6.38 0.52
C LEU A 185 -6.10 5.74 1.20
N CYS A 186 -5.94 4.55 1.78
CA CYS A 186 -6.97 3.84 2.54
C CYS A 186 -7.51 4.58 3.77
N ILE A 187 -6.78 5.57 4.30
CA ILE A 187 -7.20 6.37 5.46
C ILE A 187 -7.43 7.85 5.10
N LYS A 188 -7.27 8.21 3.82
CA LYS A 188 -7.41 9.58 3.31
C LYS A 188 -8.61 9.74 2.37
N VAL A 189 -8.98 8.67 1.70
CA VAL A 189 -10.04 8.64 0.69
C VAL A 189 -10.96 7.46 1.01
N SER A 190 -12.26 7.60 0.77
CA SER A 190 -13.18 6.46 0.92
C SER A 190 -12.78 5.32 -0.01
N MET A 191 -12.97 4.08 0.43
CA MET A 191 -12.62 2.89 -0.36
C MET A 191 -13.31 2.88 -1.73
N GLN A 192 -14.54 3.39 -1.77
CA GLN A 192 -15.34 3.54 -2.97
C GLN A 192 -14.72 4.53 -3.96
N ARG A 193 -14.42 5.76 -3.50
CA ARG A 193 -13.67 6.76 -4.28
C ARG A 193 -12.36 6.22 -4.82
N LEU A 194 -11.57 5.55 -3.97
CA LEU A 194 -10.28 4.98 -4.36
C LEU A 194 -10.44 3.94 -5.47
N CYS A 195 -11.38 3.01 -5.33
CA CYS A 195 -11.63 1.97 -6.32
C CYS A 195 -12.13 2.55 -7.66
N THR A 196 -13.05 3.53 -7.60
CA THR A 196 -13.55 4.26 -8.78
C THR A 196 -12.43 5.03 -9.49
N SER A 197 -11.55 5.70 -8.74
CA SER A 197 -10.39 6.43 -9.27
C SER A 197 -9.43 5.49 -9.99
N ILE A 198 -9.15 4.33 -9.41
CA ILE A 198 -8.30 3.30 -10.00
C ILE A 198 -8.92 2.80 -11.31
N LEU A 199 -10.23 2.48 -11.30
CA LEU A 199 -10.93 2.04 -12.51
C LEU A 199 -10.84 3.09 -13.61
N TYR A 200 -11.14 4.35 -13.29
CA TYR A 200 -11.07 5.46 -14.24
C TYR A 200 -9.67 5.64 -14.82
N MET A 201 -8.63 5.63 -13.97
CA MET A 201 -7.23 5.73 -14.38
C MET A 201 -6.85 4.60 -15.35
N ILE A 202 -7.21 3.35 -15.04
CA ILE A 202 -6.92 2.19 -15.88
C ILE A 202 -7.66 2.28 -17.23
N VAL A 203 -8.97 2.57 -17.22
CA VAL A 203 -9.77 2.66 -18.45
C VAL A 203 -9.25 3.78 -19.35
N THR A 204 -9.00 4.96 -18.78
CA THR A 204 -8.53 6.13 -19.53
C THR A 204 -7.17 5.89 -20.18
N ALA A 205 -6.27 5.19 -19.49
CA ALA A 205 -4.92 4.93 -19.99
C ALA A 205 -4.85 3.72 -20.94
N ALA A 206 -5.66 2.68 -20.72
CA ALA A 206 -5.63 1.46 -21.53
C ALA A 206 -6.44 1.60 -22.82
N ARG A 207 -7.61 2.24 -22.75
CA ARG A 207 -8.65 2.24 -23.78
C ARG A 207 -9.53 3.49 -23.65
N ARG A 208 -9.03 4.65 -24.09
CA ARG A 208 -9.74 5.94 -23.96
C ARG A 208 -11.11 5.93 -24.64
N GLU A 209 -11.29 5.10 -25.66
CA GLU A 209 -12.54 4.86 -26.37
C GLU A 209 -13.63 4.19 -25.49
N LEU A 210 -13.26 3.50 -24.42
CA LEU A 210 -14.19 2.83 -23.51
C LEU A 210 -14.71 3.74 -22.39
N VAL A 211 -14.16 4.95 -22.23
CA VAL A 211 -14.58 5.94 -21.22
C VAL A 211 -16.10 6.13 -21.25
N THR A 212 -16.70 6.28 -22.42
CA THR A 212 -18.14 6.46 -22.59
C THR A 212 -18.97 5.22 -22.19
N ALA A 213 -18.44 4.02 -22.43
CA ALA A 213 -19.10 2.77 -22.04
C ALA A 213 -19.14 2.61 -20.51
N PHE A 214 -18.17 3.15 -19.80
CA PHE A 214 -18.07 3.11 -18.34
C PHE A 214 -18.82 4.26 -17.65
N GLN A 215 -19.42 5.20 -18.39
CA GLN A 215 -20.14 6.34 -17.83
C GLN A 215 -21.25 5.93 -16.87
N SER A 216 -21.92 4.79 -17.12
CA SER A 216 -22.96 4.24 -16.26
C SER A 216 -22.43 3.84 -14.87
N ILE A 217 -21.18 3.39 -14.79
CA ILE A 217 -20.51 3.05 -13.53
C ILE A 217 -20.18 4.32 -12.76
N TRP A 218 -19.67 5.36 -13.43
CA TRP A 218 -19.18 6.57 -12.78
C TRP A 218 -20.29 7.51 -12.32
N SER A 219 -21.40 7.50 -13.05
CA SER A 219 -22.56 8.34 -12.77
C SER A 219 -23.48 7.73 -11.71
N ALA A 220 -23.22 6.48 -11.29
CA ALA A 220 -23.95 5.86 -10.21
C ALA A 220 -23.71 6.64 -8.91
N PRO A 221 -24.75 6.96 -8.11
CA PRO A 221 -24.58 7.64 -6.83
C PRO A 221 -23.56 6.96 -5.91
N GLU A 222 -23.51 5.63 -5.97
CA GLU A 222 -22.61 4.79 -5.19
C GLU A 222 -21.16 4.86 -5.69
N ALA A 223 -20.87 5.39 -6.88
CA ALA A 223 -19.51 5.45 -7.41
C ALA A 223 -18.61 6.43 -6.61
N GLU A 224 -19.24 7.40 -5.94
CA GLU A 224 -18.58 8.52 -5.27
C GLU A 224 -17.44 9.09 -6.14
N PHE A 225 -17.72 9.44 -7.39
CA PHE A 225 -16.65 9.86 -8.31
C PHE A 225 -15.94 11.13 -7.76
N PRO A 226 -14.59 11.13 -7.63
CA PRO A 226 -13.85 12.27 -7.09
C PRO A 226 -13.85 13.46 -8.05
N ASP A 227 -13.59 14.66 -7.54
CA ASP A 227 -13.33 15.81 -8.41
C ASP A 227 -11.98 15.67 -9.14
N GLU A 228 -11.77 16.52 -10.15
CA GLU A 228 -10.57 16.46 -11.01
C GLU A 228 -9.28 16.63 -10.20
N ALA A 229 -9.30 17.53 -9.21
CA ALA A 229 -8.13 17.78 -8.38
C ALA A 229 -7.81 16.53 -7.55
N GLU A 230 -8.79 15.96 -6.83
CA GLU A 230 -8.66 14.74 -6.02
C GLU A 230 -8.18 13.55 -6.85
N LEU A 231 -8.76 13.35 -8.04
CA LEU A 231 -8.38 12.29 -8.96
C LEU A 231 -6.91 12.40 -9.40
N GLU A 232 -6.44 13.62 -9.71
CA GLU A 232 -5.04 13.88 -10.05
C GLU A 232 -4.11 13.50 -8.88
N GLY A 233 -4.48 13.87 -7.66
CA GLY A 233 -3.71 13.53 -6.46
C GLY A 233 -3.65 12.03 -6.19
N ILE A 234 -4.78 11.32 -6.26
CA ILE A 234 -4.83 9.86 -6.10
C ILE A 234 -3.94 9.21 -7.17
N THR A 235 -4.07 9.64 -8.43
CA THR A 235 -3.25 9.16 -9.54
C THR A 235 -1.77 9.39 -9.29
N ALA A 236 -1.38 10.58 -8.83
CA ALA A 236 0.00 10.92 -8.54
C ALA A 236 0.60 10.00 -7.47
N VAL A 237 -0.13 9.76 -6.37
CA VAL A 237 0.29 8.86 -5.29
C VAL A 237 0.43 7.41 -5.78
N LEU A 238 -0.51 6.93 -6.59
CA LEU A 238 -0.44 5.60 -7.19
C LEU A 238 0.77 5.46 -8.14
N MET A 239 1.04 6.48 -8.94
CA MET A 239 2.22 6.49 -9.81
C MET A 239 3.53 6.52 -9.00
N ASP A 240 3.59 7.28 -7.91
CA ASP A 240 4.77 7.33 -7.03
C ASP A 240 5.04 5.98 -6.36
N VAL A 241 4.00 5.28 -5.87
CA VAL A 241 4.20 3.98 -5.22
C VAL A 241 4.60 2.90 -6.22
N PHE A 242 4.04 2.90 -7.43
CA PHE A 242 4.44 1.95 -8.47
C PHE A 242 5.87 2.20 -8.96
N ALA A 243 6.30 3.46 -9.06
CA ALA A 243 7.67 3.82 -9.39
C ALA A 243 8.63 3.40 -8.26
N TYR A 244 8.26 3.65 -7.01
CA TYR A 244 9.05 3.25 -5.84
C TYR A 244 9.22 1.73 -5.72
N LEU A 245 8.13 0.97 -5.92
CA LEU A 245 8.14 -0.49 -5.86
C LEU A 245 8.72 -1.14 -7.12
N HIS A 246 9.00 -0.36 -8.17
CA HIS A 246 9.40 -0.82 -9.49
C HIS A 246 8.43 -1.90 -10.02
N LYS A 247 7.13 -1.64 -9.88
CA LYS A 247 6.05 -2.52 -10.34
C LYS A 247 5.40 -1.95 -11.59
N LYS A 248 4.81 -2.85 -12.38
CA LYS A 248 4.03 -2.51 -13.57
C LYS A 248 2.55 -2.52 -13.25
N PHE A 249 1.84 -1.51 -13.72
CA PHE A 249 0.38 -1.45 -13.76
C PHE A 249 -0.18 -2.59 -14.61
N GLY A 250 0.52 -2.98 -15.67
CA GLY A 250 0.02 -3.93 -16.66
C GLY A 250 -0.81 -3.26 -17.75
N VAL A 251 -0.70 -1.93 -17.85
CA VAL A 251 -1.26 -1.11 -18.92
C VAL A 251 -0.08 -0.40 -19.57
N PRO A 252 0.24 -0.67 -20.86
CA PRO A 252 1.47 -0.17 -21.49
C PRO A 252 1.67 1.35 -21.35
N ALA A 253 0.61 2.14 -21.57
CA ALA A 253 0.67 3.59 -21.44
C ALA A 253 1.04 4.06 -20.01
N LEU A 254 0.52 3.40 -18.97
CA LEU A 254 0.90 3.71 -17.58
C LEU A 254 2.30 3.20 -17.25
N ASP A 255 2.68 2.04 -17.77
CA ASP A 255 3.99 1.43 -17.53
C ASP A 255 5.12 2.30 -18.13
N ASP A 256 4.92 2.89 -19.30
CA ASP A 256 5.86 3.82 -19.94
C ASP A 256 6.04 5.10 -19.11
N VAL A 257 4.94 5.67 -18.64
CA VAL A 257 4.97 6.87 -17.77
C VAL A 257 5.63 6.53 -16.43
N ASN A 258 5.36 5.35 -15.87
CA ASN A 258 5.94 4.88 -14.62
C ASN A 258 7.46 4.68 -14.73
N GLU A 259 7.93 4.10 -15.84
CA GLU A 259 9.36 3.91 -16.12
C GLU A 259 10.09 5.27 -16.22
N ALA A 260 9.49 6.24 -16.92
CA ALA A 260 10.03 7.60 -16.99
C ALA A 260 10.06 8.28 -15.60
N ARG A 261 9.04 8.05 -14.76
CA ARG A 261 8.98 8.56 -13.38
C ARG A 261 10.06 7.92 -12.50
N TYR A 262 10.22 6.60 -12.55
CA TYR A 262 11.28 5.87 -11.85
C TYR A 262 12.69 6.38 -12.22
N LYS A 263 12.97 6.57 -13.52
CA LYS A 263 14.25 7.12 -14.00
C LYS A 263 14.53 8.52 -13.46
N ARG A 264 13.52 9.41 -13.43
CA ARG A 264 13.65 10.77 -12.87
C ARG A 264 13.93 10.74 -11.36
N CYS A 265 13.22 9.90 -10.62
CA CYS A 265 13.50 9.70 -9.21
C CYS A 265 14.94 9.23 -9.01
N ARG A 266 15.42 8.27 -9.80
CA ARG A 266 16.81 7.78 -9.69
C ARG A 266 17.86 8.84 -10.06
N SER A 267 17.63 9.65 -11.10
CA SER A 267 18.62 10.63 -11.56
C SER A 267 18.79 11.82 -10.62
N GLN A 268 17.71 12.29 -9.98
CA GLN A 268 17.79 13.33 -8.94
C GLN A 268 18.67 12.88 -7.76
N HIS A 269 18.62 11.60 -7.40
CA HIS A 269 19.43 11.04 -6.32
C HIS A 269 20.89 10.78 -6.73
N GLY A 270 21.18 10.68 -8.04
CA GLY A 270 22.56 10.59 -8.54
C GLY A 270 23.33 11.90 -8.38
N ASN A 271 22.64 13.05 -8.35
CA ASN A 271 23.26 14.36 -8.16
C ASN A 271 23.48 14.71 -6.68
N ASP A 272 22.61 14.25 -5.76
CA ASP A 272 22.81 14.46 -4.31
C ASP A 272 23.89 13.53 -3.71
N ALA A 273 24.15 12.39 -4.34
CA ALA A 273 25.27 11.50 -3.99
C ALA A 273 26.66 12.08 -4.35
N GLY A 274 26.71 13.18 -5.12
CA GLY A 274 27.96 13.83 -5.51
C GLY A 274 28.65 14.64 -4.40
N VAL A 275 27.98 14.90 -3.27
CA VAL A 275 28.50 15.77 -2.20
C VAL A 275 28.66 15.04 -0.85
N ALA A 276 28.24 13.78 -0.73
CA ALA A 276 28.41 13.02 0.52
C ALA A 276 28.77 11.54 0.27
N SER A 277 30.07 11.26 0.31
CA SER A 277 30.71 9.98 0.68
C SER A 277 30.32 8.72 -0.12
N SER A 278 31.17 8.04 -0.90
CA SER A 278 32.53 7.53 -0.65
C SER A 278 32.74 6.65 0.59
N VAL A 279 31.67 6.23 1.29
CA VAL A 279 31.77 5.24 2.36
C VAL A 279 30.59 4.25 2.22
N PHE A 280 30.90 2.96 2.04
CA PHE A 280 29.99 1.83 1.77
C PHE A 280 29.64 1.53 0.29
N SER A 281 30.68 1.32 -0.51
CA SER A 281 30.62 0.38 -1.64
C SER A 281 31.04 -1.02 -1.17
N SER A 282 30.09 -1.87 -0.78
CA SER A 282 30.11 -3.33 -1.00
C SER A 282 28.93 -4.01 -0.27
N ALA A 283 27.85 -4.31 -1.01
CA ALA A 283 26.94 -5.43 -0.74
C ALA A 283 25.91 -5.50 -1.87
N SER A 284 26.36 -6.02 -3.00
CA SER A 284 25.47 -6.60 -4.01
C SER A 284 25.01 -7.95 -3.48
N ALA A 285 23.72 -8.13 -3.24
CA ALA A 285 23.11 -9.44 -3.06
C ALA A 285 21.74 -9.43 -3.74
N ASP A 286 21.74 -10.01 -4.94
CA ASP A 286 20.56 -10.43 -5.67
C ASP A 286 19.72 -11.38 -4.78
N PHE A 287 18.45 -11.05 -4.58
CA PHE A 287 17.47 -11.99 -4.04
C PHE A 287 16.62 -12.53 -5.18
N THR A 288 17.07 -13.65 -5.75
CA THR A 288 16.36 -14.42 -6.78
C THR A 288 15.45 -15.44 -6.08
N PRO A 289 14.12 -15.39 -6.23
CA PRO A 289 13.26 -16.46 -5.71
C PRO A 289 13.39 -17.70 -6.58
N LEU A 290 14.00 -18.74 -6.01
CA LEU A 290 14.20 -20.05 -6.62
C LEU A 290 12.86 -20.83 -6.59
N MET A 291 12.11 -20.77 -7.69
CA MET A 291 11.18 -21.84 -8.05
C MET A 291 11.99 -23.01 -8.60
N LYS A 292 12.03 -24.13 -7.89
CA LYS A 292 12.25 -25.44 -8.52
C LYS A 292 10.93 -26.20 -8.47
N MET A 293 10.40 -26.46 -9.66
CA MET A 293 9.44 -27.52 -9.90
C MET A 293 10.05 -28.86 -9.48
N SER A 294 9.23 -29.70 -8.86
CA SER A 294 9.39 -31.15 -8.95
C SER A 294 8.01 -31.74 -9.14
N GLU A 295 7.77 -32.19 -10.37
CA GLU A 295 6.84 -33.25 -10.68
C GLU A 295 7.22 -34.51 -9.90
N GLN A 296 6.25 -35.13 -9.24
CA GLN A 296 5.98 -36.57 -9.20
C GLN A 296 4.64 -36.80 -8.49
#